data_AF-W8E7A0-F1
#
_entry.id   AF-W8E7A0-F1
#
_cell.length_a   1.000
_cell.length_b   1.000
_cell.length_c   1.000
_cell.angle_alpha   90.00
_cell.angle_beta   90.00
_cell.angle_gamma   90.00
#
_symmetry.space_group_name_H-M   'P 1'
#
loop_
_entity.id
_entity.type
_entity.pdbx_description
1 polymer ?
#
loop_
_entity_poly.entity_id
_entity_poly.type
_entity_poly.pdbx_seq_one_letter_code
_entity_poly.pdbx_strand_id
1 'polypeptide(L)'
;MRCGGCCNDEGLECVPTEEFNITMQIMRIKPLQSQHITEKSFLQHSKCECRPKKEITARQEKKSVRGKGKGQKRKRKKSRPCGPCSERRKHLFVQDPQTCKCSCKNTDSRCKARQLELNERTCRCDKPRR
;
A
#
# COMPACT_ATOMS: atom_id res chain seq x y z
N MET A 1 -17.00 -20.80 1.08
CA MET A 1 -15.74 -21.18 0.39
C MET A 1 -15.19 -20.01 -0.41
N ARG A 2 -13.87 -19.80 -0.39
CA ARG A 2 -13.18 -18.73 -1.12
C ARG A 2 -11.96 -19.33 -1.81
N CYS A 3 -11.62 -18.81 -2.99
CA CYS A 3 -10.39 -19.16 -3.69
C CYS A 3 -9.18 -18.81 -2.82
N GLY A 4 -8.21 -19.71 -2.76
CA GLY A 4 -6.97 -19.56 -2.02
C GLY A 4 -5.99 -20.65 -2.42
N GLY A 5 -4.69 -20.34 -2.36
CA GLY A 5 -3.62 -21.20 -2.86
C GLY A 5 -2.61 -20.43 -3.71
N CYS A 6 -1.50 -21.08 -4.04
CA CYS A 6 -0.52 -20.57 -5.00
C CYS A 6 -0.89 -21.01 -6.44
N CYS A 7 -0.42 -20.24 -7.41
CA CYS A 7 -0.41 -20.63 -8.82
C CYS A 7 1.00 -21.12 -9.19
N ASN A 8 1.13 -21.78 -10.34
CA ASN A 8 2.41 -22.31 -10.82
C ASN A 8 3.43 -21.22 -11.20
N ASP A 9 2.98 -19.97 -11.36
CA ASP A 9 3.82 -18.83 -11.75
C ASP A 9 3.47 -17.62 -10.87
N GLU A 10 4.49 -16.85 -10.48
CA GLU A 10 4.34 -15.70 -9.58
C GLU A 10 3.62 -14.51 -10.24
N GLY A 11 3.62 -14.44 -11.56
CA GLY A 11 2.85 -13.48 -12.38
C GLY A 11 1.37 -13.81 -12.46
N LEU A 12 0.92 -14.97 -11.95
CA LEU A 12 -0.49 -15.37 -11.93
C LEU A 12 -1.14 -15.09 -10.55
N GLU A 13 -2.43 -14.81 -10.55
CA GLU A 13 -3.27 -14.74 -9.36
C GLU A 13 -4.47 -15.70 -9.44
N CYS A 14 -4.77 -16.35 -8.31
CA CYS A 14 -5.93 -17.21 -8.16
C CYS A 14 -7.17 -16.34 -7.96
N VAL A 15 -8.08 -16.35 -8.93
CA VAL A 15 -9.30 -15.53 -8.95
C VAL A 15 -10.53 -16.42 -9.14
N PRO A 16 -11.68 -16.05 -8.53
CA PRO A 16 -12.93 -16.75 -8.77
C PRO A 16 -13.41 -16.53 -10.21
N THR A 17 -13.86 -17.61 -10.84
CA THR A 17 -14.53 -17.56 -12.14
C THR A 17 -16.03 -17.73 -12.04
N GLU A 18 -16.49 -18.38 -10.98
CA GLU A 18 -17.90 -18.59 -10.71
C GLU A 18 -18.18 -18.39 -9.22
N GLU A 19 -19.25 -17.65 -8.93
CA GLU A 19 -19.64 -17.25 -7.58
C GLU A 19 -21.14 -17.43 -7.39
N PHE A 20 -21.54 -17.79 -6.17
CA PHE A 20 -22.93 -17.88 -5.76
C PHE A 20 -23.10 -17.45 -4.30
N ASN A 21 -24.31 -17.05 -3.92
CA ASN A 21 -24.62 -16.66 -2.55
C ASN A 21 -25.15 -17.86 -1.75
N ILE A 22 -24.63 -18.04 -0.54
CA ILE A 22 -25.15 -19.01 0.42
C ILE A 22 -25.78 -18.27 1.58
N THR A 23 -26.99 -18.67 1.94
CA THR A 23 -27.69 -18.20 3.13
C THR A 23 -27.35 -19.10 4.32
N MET A 24 -26.95 -18.48 5.42
CA MET A 24 -26.69 -19.17 6.70
C MET A 24 -27.44 -18.48 7.82
N GLN A 25 -27.88 -19.25 8.79
CA GLN A 25 -28.44 -18.75 10.03
C GLN A 25 -27.32 -18.31 10.98
N ILE A 26 -27.29 -17.03 11.32
CA ILE A 26 -26.27 -16.41 12.17
C ILE A 26 -26.92 -15.89 13.45
N MET A 27 -26.41 -16.30 14.61
CA MET A 27 -26.83 -15.76 15.90
C MET A 27 -26.24 -14.36 16.10
N ARG A 28 -27.10 -13.37 16.26
CA ARG A 28 -26.72 -11.99 16.56
C ARG A 28 -26.88 -11.73 18.05
N ILE A 29 -25.77 -11.43 18.70
CA ILE A 29 -25.72 -11.12 20.13
C ILE A 29 -25.62 -9.61 20.27
N LYS A 30 -26.65 -8.97 20.84
CA LYS A 30 -26.58 -7.58 21.30
C LYS A 30 -26.38 -7.59 22.82
N PRO A 31 -25.19 -7.20 23.33
CA PRO A 31 -24.99 -7.10 24.77
C PRO A 31 -26.06 -6.20 25.38
N LEU A 32 -26.71 -6.65 26.46
CA LEU A 32 -27.76 -5.93 27.21
C LEU A 32 -29.14 -5.81 26.54
N GLN A 33 -29.37 -6.36 25.35
CA GLN A 33 -30.69 -6.30 24.69
C GLN A 33 -31.30 -7.68 24.47
N SER A 34 -30.84 -8.39 23.45
CA SER A 34 -31.39 -9.70 23.10
C SER A 34 -30.47 -10.43 22.12
N GLN A 35 -30.63 -11.74 22.06
CA GLN A 35 -30.00 -12.61 21.07
C GLN A 35 -31.07 -13.12 20.12
N HIS A 36 -30.82 -13.07 18.81
CA HIS A 36 -31.75 -13.59 17.81
C HIS A 36 -30.97 -14.22 16.64
N ILE A 37 -31.51 -15.29 16.07
CA ILE A 37 -30.97 -15.92 14.86
C ILE A 37 -31.48 -15.12 13.65
N THR A 38 -30.59 -14.77 12.73
CA THR A 38 -30.93 -14.07 11.50
C THR A 38 -30.24 -14.73 10.32
N GLU A 39 -30.96 -14.87 9.22
CA GLU A 39 -30.37 -15.32 7.97
C GLU A 39 -29.49 -14.22 7.35
N LYS A 40 -28.33 -14.64 6.88
CA LYS A 40 -27.37 -13.80 6.17
C LYS A 40 -26.85 -14.52 4.94
N SER A 41 -26.82 -13.81 3.83
CA SER A 41 -26.23 -14.26 2.57
C SER A 41 -24.74 -13.91 2.53
N PHE A 42 -23.90 -14.88 2.17
CA PHE A 42 -22.48 -14.73 2.00
C PHE A 42 -22.07 -15.15 0.59
N LEU A 43 -21.17 -14.39 -0.01
CA LEU A 43 -20.60 -14.71 -1.32
C LEU A 43 -19.61 -15.88 -1.20
N GLN A 44 -19.83 -16.92 -2.00
CA GLN A 44 -19.02 -18.12 -2.12
C GLN A 44 -18.48 -18.26 -3.53
N HIS A 45 -17.22 -18.66 -3.65
CA HIS A 45 -16.61 -18.99 -4.93
C HIS A 45 -16.82 -20.50 -5.19
N SER A 46 -17.45 -20.87 -6.31
CA SER A 46 -17.63 -22.28 -6.74
C SER A 46 -16.47 -22.77 -7.60
N LYS A 47 -15.87 -21.89 -8.42
CA LYS A 47 -14.73 -22.22 -9.29
C LYS A 47 -13.66 -21.13 -9.24
N CYS A 48 -12.41 -21.55 -9.38
CA CYS A 48 -11.22 -20.69 -9.30
C CYS A 48 -10.26 -21.02 -10.44
N GLU A 49 -9.59 -20.01 -10.99
CA GLU A 49 -8.56 -20.17 -12.02
C GLU A 49 -7.37 -19.22 -11.76
N CYS A 50 -6.19 -19.62 -12.25
CA CYS A 50 -5.02 -18.77 -12.27
C CYS A 50 -5.05 -17.88 -13.51
N ARG A 51 -5.19 -16.57 -13.33
CA ARG A 51 -5.18 -15.58 -14.40
C ARG A 51 -3.96 -14.67 -14.28
N PRO A 52 -3.39 -14.17 -15.40
CA PRO A 52 -2.32 -13.19 -15.34
C PRO A 52 -2.71 -11.98 -14.49
N LYS A 53 -1.86 -11.64 -13.52
CA LYS A 53 -2.04 -10.44 -12.73
C LYS A 53 -2.05 -9.27 -13.68
N LYS A 54 -3.13 -8.48 -13.66
CA LYS A 54 -3.10 -7.17 -14.30
C LYS A 54 -2.04 -6.36 -13.55
N GLU A 55 -1.04 -5.83 -14.25
CA GLU A 55 0.01 -5.00 -13.68
C GLU A 55 -0.57 -3.68 -13.17
N ILE A 56 -1.26 -3.75 -12.04
CA ILE A 56 -1.67 -2.61 -11.25
C ILE A 56 -0.62 -2.54 -10.16
N THR A 57 0.47 -1.81 -10.43
CA THR A 57 1.54 -1.44 -9.50
C THR A 57 1.18 -1.74 -8.04
N ALA A 58 1.67 -2.88 -7.56
CA ALA A 58 1.61 -3.40 -6.20
C ALA A 58 0.66 -2.65 -5.25
N ARG A 59 -0.54 -3.22 -5.11
CA ARG A 59 -1.36 -3.24 -3.89
C ARG A 59 -0.51 -3.01 -2.63
N GLN A 60 -0.37 -1.74 -2.23
CA GLN A 60 0.20 -1.39 -0.93
C GLN A 60 -0.66 -2.07 0.12
N GLU A 61 0.00 -2.98 0.84
CA GLU A 61 -0.55 -3.85 1.85
C GLU A 61 -1.47 -3.11 2.79
N LYS A 62 -2.69 -3.62 2.92
CA LYS A 62 -3.62 -3.26 3.98
C LYS A 62 -3.01 -3.70 5.32
N LYS A 63 -2.15 -2.86 5.91
CA LYS A 63 -1.83 -2.98 7.34
C LYS A 63 -2.93 -2.25 8.11
N SER A 64 -3.85 -3.03 8.66
CA SER A 64 -4.79 -2.61 9.67
C SER A 64 -4.04 -2.02 10.86
N VAL A 65 -4.20 -0.73 11.13
CA VAL A 65 -3.86 -0.17 12.44
C VAL A 65 -4.99 0.72 12.92
N ARG A 66 -5.65 0.20 13.97
CA ARG A 66 -6.30 0.86 15.11
C ARG A 66 -6.33 2.39 15.10
N GLY A 67 -7.53 2.93 15.33
CA GLY A 67 -7.88 4.33 15.06
C GLY A 67 -7.25 5.40 15.95
N LYS A 68 -7.45 6.65 15.51
CA LYS A 68 -7.80 7.85 16.30
C LYS A 68 -7.84 9.08 15.39
N GLY A 69 -8.88 9.90 15.54
CA GLY A 69 -8.78 11.35 15.33
C GLY A 69 -9.31 11.91 14.00
N LYS A 70 -10.30 12.79 14.12
CA LYS A 70 -10.89 13.64 13.07
C LYS A 70 -9.84 14.57 12.42
N GLY A 71 -9.90 14.71 11.10
CA GLY A 71 -9.12 15.71 10.37
C GLY A 71 -9.30 15.57 8.86
N GLN A 72 -10.39 16.12 8.32
CA GLN A 72 -10.56 16.27 6.87
C GLN A 72 -9.51 17.25 6.35
N LYS A 73 -8.46 16.74 5.69
CA LYS A 73 -7.64 17.53 4.77
C LYS A 73 -7.67 16.83 3.42
N ARG A 74 -8.43 17.40 2.48
CA ARG A 74 -8.56 16.94 1.09
C ARG A 74 -7.17 16.79 0.47
N LYS A 75 -6.62 15.56 0.47
CA LYS A 75 -5.41 15.25 -0.29
C LYS A 75 -5.83 15.04 -1.74
N ARG A 76 -5.58 16.04 -2.60
CA ARG A 76 -5.49 15.85 -4.06
C ARG A 76 -4.54 14.68 -4.31
N LYS A 77 -5.09 13.53 -4.68
CA LYS A 77 -4.33 12.32 -4.99
C LYS A 77 -3.73 12.51 -6.38
N LYS A 78 -2.61 13.25 -6.46
CA LYS A 78 -1.82 13.33 -7.69
C LYS A 78 -1.21 11.95 -7.90
N SER A 79 -1.74 11.19 -8.85
CA SER A 79 -1.17 9.92 -9.30
C SER A 79 0.28 10.19 -9.68
N ARG A 80 1.23 9.68 -8.88
CA ARG A 80 2.64 9.73 -9.24
C ARG A 80 2.91 8.49 -10.09
N PRO A 81 3.40 8.63 -11.33
CA PRO A 81 3.75 7.50 -12.19
C PRO A 81 4.86 6.63 -11.60
N CYS A 82 5.69 7.20 -10.73
CA CYS A 82 6.87 6.56 -10.16
C CYS A 82 6.67 6.15 -8.69
N GLY A 83 7.28 5.03 -8.29
CA GLY A 83 7.39 4.62 -6.89
C GLY A 83 8.21 5.62 -6.06
N PRO A 84 7.94 5.75 -4.74
CA PRO A 84 8.64 6.73 -3.91
C PRO A 84 10.13 6.39 -3.75
N CYS A 85 11.00 7.40 -3.82
CA CYS A 85 12.40 7.28 -3.37
C CYS A 85 12.46 6.78 -1.91
N SER A 86 13.58 6.13 -1.52
CA SER A 86 13.80 5.44 -0.22
C SER A 86 12.91 5.90 0.95
N GLU A 87 12.20 4.94 1.56
CA GLU A 87 11.08 5.20 2.46
C GLU A 87 11.42 5.99 3.72
N ARG A 88 12.67 5.92 4.19
CA ARG A 88 13.07 6.59 5.43
C ARG A 88 13.17 8.12 5.31
N ARG A 89 13.36 8.70 4.12
CA ARG A 89 13.71 10.14 3.98
C ARG A 89 13.11 10.84 2.75
N LYS A 90 11.88 10.51 2.37
CA LYS A 90 11.17 11.04 1.17
C LYS A 90 11.19 12.57 0.99
N HIS A 91 11.38 13.36 2.06
CA HIS A 91 11.39 14.83 1.99
C HIS A 91 12.71 15.44 1.51
N LEU A 92 13.82 14.69 1.56
CA LEU A 92 15.15 15.16 1.13
C LEU A 92 15.47 14.80 -0.33
N PHE A 93 14.63 13.98 -0.95
CA PHE A 93 14.79 13.53 -2.33
C PHE A 93 13.75 14.20 -3.22
N VAL A 94 14.17 14.56 -4.42
CA VAL A 94 13.34 15.00 -5.53
C VAL A 94 13.33 13.87 -6.56
N GLN A 95 12.17 13.58 -7.13
CA GLN A 95 12.02 12.54 -8.14
C GLN A 95 11.65 13.18 -9.47
N ASP A 96 12.40 12.82 -10.51
CA ASP A 96 12.08 13.20 -11.87
C ASP A 96 10.80 12.48 -12.33
N PRO A 97 9.77 13.21 -12.82
CA PRO A 97 8.50 12.61 -13.22
C PRO A 97 8.54 11.73 -14.47
N GLN A 98 9.53 11.93 -15.35
CA GLN A 98 9.63 11.21 -16.64
C GLN A 98 10.58 10.01 -16.53
N THR A 99 11.67 10.16 -15.79
CA THR A 99 12.73 9.12 -15.68
C THR A 99 12.67 8.36 -14.35
N CYS A 100 11.82 8.79 -13.41
CA CYS A 100 11.72 8.25 -12.06
C CYS A 100 13.02 8.32 -11.24
N LYS A 101 14.05 9.03 -11.73
CA LYS A 101 15.35 9.18 -11.07
C LYS A 101 15.21 10.01 -9.79
N CYS A 102 15.78 9.50 -8.71
CA CYS A 102 15.83 10.17 -7.42
C CYS A 102 17.14 10.97 -7.30
N SER A 103 17.03 12.26 -6.98
CA SER A 103 18.17 13.13 -6.70
C SER A 103 17.99 13.84 -5.37
N CYS A 104 19.09 14.33 -4.79
CA CYS A 104 19.03 15.11 -3.56
C CYS A 104 18.45 16.50 -3.81
N LYS A 105 17.59 16.95 -2.90
CA LYS A 105 17.10 18.33 -2.89
C LYS A 105 18.21 19.34 -2.58
N ASN A 106 19.20 18.93 -1.79
CA ASN A 106 20.40 19.71 -1.53
C ASN A 106 21.45 19.39 -2.60
N THR A 107 22.14 20.43 -3.07
CA THR A 107 23.30 20.31 -3.96
C THR A 107 24.59 20.32 -3.14
N ASP A 108 25.65 19.74 -3.70
CA ASP A 108 26.99 19.74 -3.11
C ASP A 108 27.49 21.16 -2.83
N SER A 109 27.33 22.07 -3.80
CA SER A 109 27.67 23.49 -3.66
C SER A 109 26.99 24.16 -2.46
N ARG A 110 25.73 23.81 -2.18
CA ARG A 110 24.95 24.36 -1.06
C ARG A 110 25.41 23.82 0.29
N CYS A 111 25.85 22.57 0.36
CA CYS A 111 26.45 22.02 1.57
C CYS A 111 27.84 22.62 1.83
N LYS A 112 28.66 22.76 0.78
CA LYS A 112 30.00 23.36 0.86
C LYS A 112 29.99 24.81 1.32
N ALA A 113 28.99 25.61 0.91
CA ALA A 113 28.78 26.97 1.44
C ALA A 113 28.60 27.02 2.96
N ARG A 114 28.25 25.89 3.59
CA ARG A 114 28.10 25.74 5.05
C ARG A 114 29.23 24.94 5.69
N GLN A 115 30.33 24.68 4.96
CA GLN A 115 31.45 23.84 5.38
C GLN A 115 31.04 22.39 5.73
N LEU A 116 30.05 21.86 5.01
CA LEU A 116 29.54 20.50 5.15
C LEU A 116 29.64 19.76 3.82
N GLU A 117 29.60 18.43 3.86
CA GLU A 117 29.62 17.57 2.67
C GLU A 117 28.25 16.94 2.44
N LEU A 118 27.81 16.89 1.18
CA LEU A 118 26.56 16.24 0.83
C LEU A 118 26.73 14.72 0.86
N ASN A 119 26.00 14.07 1.76
CA ASN A 119 25.86 12.63 1.77
C ASN A 119 24.81 12.21 0.74
N GLU A 120 25.25 11.77 -0.44
CA GLU A 120 24.36 11.40 -1.55
C GLU A 120 23.39 10.25 -1.22
N ARG A 121 23.76 9.36 -0.30
CA ARG A 121 22.88 8.26 0.13
C ARG A 121 21.74 8.74 1.02
N THR A 122 21.93 9.84 1.74
CA THR A 122 20.94 10.31 2.71
C THR A 122 20.41 11.72 2.46
N CYS A 123 20.97 12.41 1.47
CA CYS A 123 20.73 13.79 1.06
C CYS A 123 20.85 14.82 2.20
N ARG A 124 21.72 14.53 3.18
CA ARG A 124 22.06 15.44 4.28
C ARG A 124 23.38 16.11 4.03
N CYS A 125 23.52 17.35 4.48
CA CYS A 125 24.82 17.99 4.62
C CYS A 125 25.39 17.53 5.98
N ASP A 126 26.35 16.63 5.96
CA ASP A 126 26.99 16.08 7.16
C ASP A 126 28.37 16.75 7.34
N LYS A 127 28.91 16.73 8.57
CA LYS A 127 30.28 17.21 8.79
C LYS A 127 31.26 16.26 8.11
N PRO A 128 32.35 16.76 7.50
CA PRO A 128 33.40 15.91 6.96
C PRO A 128 33.87 14.94 8.05
N ARG A 129 33.88 13.64 7.75
CA ARG A 129 34.50 12.65 8.63
C ARG A 129 36.02 12.81 8.45
N ARG A 130 36.64 13.48 9.41
CA ARG A 130 38.09 13.65 9.52
C ARG A 130 38.77 12.32 9.83
#